data_AF-A0A9P5CSH1-F1
#
_entry.id   AF-A0A9P5CSH1-F1
#
_cell.length_a   1.000
_cell.length_b   1.000
_cell.length_c   1.000
_cell.angle_alpha   90.00
_cell.angle_beta   90.00
_cell.angle_gamma   90.00
#
_symmetry.space_group_name_H-M   'P 1'
#
loop_
_entity.id
_entity.type
_entity.pdbx_description
1 polymer ?
#
loop_
_entity_poly.entity_id
_entity_poly.type
_entity_poly.pdbx_seq_one_letter_code
_entity_poly.pdbx_strand_id
1 'polypeptide(L)' 'MLCQMLQALDYLTSIRIVHRNIKPENILYVREPGDQCTFQLRDFSLSKRLAAAETVISTYYYAAPELFDSSLSKL' A
#
# COMPACT_ATOMS: atom_id res chain seq x y z
N MET A 1 7.58 -13.15 1.87
CA MET A 1 6.86 -11.88 2.12
C MET A 1 7.29 -10.77 1.16
N LEU A 2 8.49 -10.19 1.28
CA LEU A 2 8.89 -8.97 0.56
C LEU A 2 8.67 -9.06 -0.97
N CYS A 3 9.16 -10.12 -1.63
CA CYS A 3 8.98 -10.28 -3.07
C CYS A 3 7.51 -10.31 -3.50
N GLN A 4 6.64 -10.96 -2.74
CA GLN A 4 5.20 -11.04 -3.05
C GLN A 4 4.51 -9.69 -2.83
N MET A 5 4.91 -8.93 -1.81
CA MET A 5 4.40 -7.56 -1.62
C MET A 5 4.88 -6.62 -2.72
N LEU A 6 6.14 -6.73 -3.17
CA LEU A 6 6.63 -5.97 -4.31
C LEU A 6 5.87 -6.33 -5.60
N GLN A 7 5.58 -7.61 -5.84
CA GLN A 7 4.76 -8.03 -6.98
C GLN A 7 3.33 -7.45 -6.92
N ALA A 8 2.71 -7.44 -5.74
CA ALA A 8 1.40 -6.81 -5.56
C ALA A 8 1.45 -5.30 -5.84
N LEU A 9 2.48 -4.60 -5.36
CA LEU A 9 2.64 -3.16 -5.60
C LEU A 9 2.97 -2.83 -7.05
N ASP A 10 3.76 -3.67 -7.72
CA ASP A 10 4.05 -3.54 -9.15
C ASP A 10 2.76 -3.67 -9.98
N TYR A 11 1.92 -4.65 -9.64
CA TYR A 11 0.60 -4.79 -10.25
C TYR A 11 -0.27 -3.55 -10.05
N LEU A 12 -0.39 -3.03 -8.82
CA LEU A 12 -1.18 -1.81 -8.55
C LEU A 12 -0.66 -0.61 -9.34
N THR A 13 0.66 -0.47 -9.43
CA THR A 13 1.32 0.59 -10.21
C THR A 13 0.98 0.49 -11.69
N SER A 14 0.98 -0.73 -12.25
CA SER A 14 0.63 -0.98 -13.66
C SER A 14 -0.79 -0.52 -14.02
N ILE A 15 -1.72 -0.59 -13.07
CA ILE A 15 -3.11 -0.13 -13.24
C ILE A 15 -3.37 1.27 -12.65
N ARG A 16 -2.31 2.00 -12.29
CA ARG A 16 -2.37 3.37 -11.75
C ARG A 16 -3.20 3.49 -10.47
N ILE A 17 -3.16 2.49 -9.60
CA ILE A 17 -3.78 2.51 -8.26
C ILE A 17 -2.71 2.70 -7.20
N VAL A 18 -2.97 3.60 -6.25
CA VAL A 18 -2.16 3.78 -5.04
C VAL A 18 -2.92 3.19 -3.86
N HIS A 19 -2.28 2.28 -3.10
CA HIS A 19 -2.93 1.60 -1.97
C HIS A 19 -3.19 2.54 -0.77
N ARG A 20 -2.22 3.42 -0.46
CA ARG A 20 -2.22 4.44 0.61
C ARG A 20 -2.31 3.93 2.06
N ASN A 21 -2.54 2.64 2.29
CA ASN A 21 -2.61 2.04 3.63
C ASN A 21 -1.77 0.75 3.78
N ILE A 22 -0.52 0.78 3.30
CA ILE A 22 0.39 -0.38 3.41
C ILE A 22 0.95 -0.43 4.83
N LYS A 23 0.71 -1.54 5.52
CA LYS A 23 1.15 -1.79 6.90
C LYS A 23 1.01 -3.28 7.23
N PRO A 24 1.70 -3.81 8.27
CA PRO A 24 1.63 -5.23 8.63
C PRO A 24 0.21 -5.75 8.85
N GLU A 25 -0.68 -4.95 9.43
CA GLU A 25 -2.09 -5.31 9.68
C GLU A 25 -2.86 -5.58 8.38
N ASN A 26 -2.39 -5.01 7.27
CA ASN A 26 -2.97 -5.14 5.94
C ASN A 26 -2.20 -6.14 5.05
N ILE A 27 -1.34 -6.97 5.62
CA ILE A 27 -0.68 -8.07 4.93
C ILE A 27 -1.16 -9.38 5.56
N LEU A 28 -2.04 -10.07 4.86
CA LEU A 28 -2.49 -11.40 5.25
C LEU A 28 -1.49 -12.44 4.82
N TYR A 29 -1.49 -13.57 5.51
CA TYR A 29 -0.76 -14.74 5.05
C TYR A 29 -1.54 -16.02 5.34
N VAL A 30 -1.30 -17.02 4.50
CA VAL A 30 -1.72 -18.40 4.70
C VAL A 30 -0.47 -19.26 4.78
N ARG A 31 -0.43 -20.17 5.77
CA ARG A 31 0.64 -21.16 5.87
C ARG A 31 0.30 -22.33 4.94
N GLU A 32 1.22 -22.62 4.05
CA GLU A 32 1.17 -23.73 3.11
C GLU A 32 1.96 -24.92 3.67
N PRO A 33 1.81 -26.12 3.08
CA PRO A 33 2.68 -27.26 3.40
C PRO A 33 4.17 -26.93 3.23
N GLY A 34 5.03 -27.50 4.08
CA GLY A 34 6.47 -27.30 3.99
C GLY A 34 6.97 -25.94 4.49
N ASP A 35 6.29 -25.33 5.47
CA ASP A 35 6.66 -24.05 6.09
C ASP A 35 6.71 -22.85 5.14
N GLN A 36 6.05 -22.96 3.99
CA GLN A 36 5.88 -21.85 3.07
C GLN A 36 4.72 -20.95 3.51
N CYS A 37 4.79 -19.67 3.17
CA CYS A 37 3.71 -18.71 3.41
C CYS A 37 3.37 -17.96 2.12
N THR A 38 2.08 -17.94 1.78
CA THR A 38 1.50 -17.09 0.73
C THR A 38 1.01 -15.80 1.38
N PHE A 39 1.51 -14.65 0.95
CA PHE A 39 1.18 -13.32 1.48
C PHE A 39 0.28 -12.55 0.50
N GLN A 40 -0.72 -11.86 1.03
CA GLN A 40 -1.70 -11.10 0.25
C GLN A 40 -1.91 -9.71 0.85
N LEU A 41 -1.93 -8.69 0.00
CA LEU A 41 -2.27 -7.32 0.39
C LEU A 41 -3.80 -7.19 0.51
N ARG A 42 -4.28 -6.59 1.61
CA ARG A 42 -5.72 -6.34 1.86
C ARG A 42 -6.00 -4.85 2.10
N ASP A 43 -7.29 -4.55 2.20
CA ASP A 43 -7.84 -3.26 2.64
C ASP A 43 -7.59 -2.10 1.67
N PHE A 44 -8.33 -2.15 0.56
CA PHE A 44 -8.34 -1.13 -0.48
C PHE A 44 -9.31 0.03 -0.17
N SER A 45 -9.80 0.16 1.07
CA SER A 45 -10.75 1.21 1.46
C SER A 45 -10.20 2.63 1.23
N LEU A 46 -8.88 2.78 1.36
CA LEU A 46 -8.17 4.02 1.09
C LEU A 46 -7.51 4.05 -0.29
N SER A 47 -7.67 3.03 -1.12
CA SER A 47 -7.04 3.00 -2.42
C SER A 47 -7.67 4.01 -3.37
N LYS A 48 -6.86 4.58 -4.26
CA LYS A 48 -7.34 5.57 -5.23
C LYS A 48 -6.52 5.51 -6.51
N ARG A 49 -7.14 5.91 -7.63
CA ARG A 49 -6.40 6.15 -8.88
C ARG A 49 -5.37 7.25 -8.61
N LEU A 50 -4.16 7.09 -9.15
CA LEU A 50 -3.05 8.03 -8.98
C LEU A 50 -3.47 9.47 -9.32
N ALA A 51 -4.24 9.65 -10.39
CA ALA A 51 -4.76 10.94 -10.84
C ALA A 51 -5.77 11.61 -9.89
N ALA A 52 -6.26 10.92 -8.86
CA ALA A 52 -7.23 11.45 -7.89
C ALA A 52 -6.73 11.31 -6.44
N ALA A 53 -5.45 10.99 -6.25
CA ALA A 53 -4.80 10.74 -4.96
C ALA A 53 -4.20 12.03 -4.35
N GLU A 54 -4.94 13.14 -4.42
CA GLU A 54 -4.52 14.47 -3.96
C GLU A 54 -4.55 14.60 -2.43
N THR A 55 -5.32 13.73 -1.74
CA THR A 55 -5.49 13.81 -0.29
C THR A 55 -4.38 13.09 0.47
N VAL A 56 -3.83 13.78 1.47
CA VAL A 56 -2.92 13.22 2.48
C VAL A 56 -3.72 12.29 3.41
N ILE A 57 -3.67 11.00 3.13
CA ILE A 57 -4.33 9.96 3.94
C ILE A 57 -3.39 8.75 4.04
N SER A 58 -2.99 8.40 5.25
CA SER A 58 -2.29 7.14 5.55
C SER A 58 -2.30 6.84 7.05
N THR A 59 -1.79 5.67 7.44
CA THR A 59 -1.51 5.36 8.85
C THR A 59 -0.17 6.00 9.24
N TYR A 60 -0.18 6.91 10.23
CA TYR A 60 0.94 7.80 10.58
C TYR A 60 2.34 7.16 10.55
N TYR A 61 2.56 6.03 11.24
CA TYR A 61 3.88 5.39 11.33
C TYR A 61 4.38 4.74 10.03
N TYR A 62 3.48 4.51 9.06
CA TYR A 62 3.80 3.92 7.76
C TYR A 62 3.65 4.92 6.61
N ALA A 63 3.37 6.19 6.94
CA ALA A 63 3.22 7.27 5.98
C ALA A 63 4.59 7.71 5.46
N ALA A 64 4.66 7.97 4.16
CA ALA A 64 5.86 8.55 3.56
C ALA A 64 6.04 10.01 4.02
N PRO A 65 7.28 10.49 4.25
CA PRO A 65 7.53 11.79 4.88
C PRO A 65 6.99 12.98 4.07
N GLU A 66 6.95 12.89 2.74
CA GLU A 66 6.40 13.91 1.86
C GLU A 66 4.92 14.19 2.13
N LEU A 67 4.17 13.24 2.69
CA LEU A 67 2.78 13.45 3.08
C LEU A 67 2.60 14.53 4.15
N PHE A 68 3.65 14.82 4.92
CA PHE A 68 3.64 15.85 5.96
C PHE A 68 4.26 17.17 5.49
N ASP A 69 4.78 17.20 4.25
CA ASP A 69 5.32 18.42 3.69
C ASP A 69 4.19 19.39 3.33
N SER A 70 4.14 20.52 4.04
CA SER A 70 3.21 21.64 3.84
C SER A 70 3.26 22.25 2.43
N SER A 71 4.21 21.85 1.61
CA SER A 71 4.33 22.23 0.19
C SER A 71 3.30 21.52 -0.71
N LEU A 72 2.83 20.33 -0.33
CA LEU A 72 1.89 19.52 -1.11
C LEU A 72 0.42 19.79 -0.77
N SER A 73 0.12 20.51 0.32
CA SER A 73 -1.25 20.91 0.68
C SER A 73 -1.82 22.07 -0.16
N LYS A 74 -1.05 22.55 -1.15
CA LYS A 74 -1.39 23.65 -2.06
C LYS A 74 -1.64 23.21 -3.51
N LEU A 75 -1.56 21.92 -3.81
CA LEU A 75 -2.07 21.35 -5.06
C LEU A 75 -3.49 20.82 -4.82
#